data_AF-G5JF27-F1
#
_entry.id   AF-G5JF27-F1
#
_cell.length_a   1.000
_cell.length_b   1.000
_cell.length_c   1.000
_cell.angle_alpha   90.00
_cell.angle_beta   90.00
_cell.angle_gamma   90.00
#
_symmetry.space_group_name_H-M   'P 1'
#
loop_
_entity.id
_entity.type
_entity.pdbx_description
1 polymer ?
#
loop_
_entity_poly.entity_id
_entity_poly.type
_entity_poly.pdbx_seq_one_letter_code
_entity_poly.pdbx_strand_id
1 'polypeptide(L)'
;MKFISNNNITDPTLNLAMEEYVLKNLPSEESYFLFYINRPSIIVGKNQNTIEEVNKAYIDKHHIDVVRRISGGGAVYHDTGNLNFSFITDDDGNSFHNFKKFTQPIVQALQTLGVNAELTGRNDIQVGQAKISGNAMVKVKNRMFSHGTLMLNSDLDEVQNALKVNPAKIKSKGIKSVRKRVANIEEFLAEPIDIEEFKAIILKTIFGENEVEEYILTDEDWANIEALSNEKYRTWDWNYGKNPKYNFEREEKFDKGFVQIKFDVKRGKIEHAKIFGDFFGVGDVTDLENALVGCLHDFEHIEEALAEYDLYHYFGDIDRHELIRLMS
;
A
#
# COMPACT_ATOMS: atom_id res chain seq x y z
N MET A 1 3.61 -4.16 23.57
CA MET A 1 2.85 -4.00 22.31
C MET A 1 1.39 -4.20 22.68
N LYS A 2 0.49 -3.35 22.20
CA LYS A 2 -0.94 -3.39 22.55
C LYS A 2 -1.80 -3.64 21.33
N PHE A 3 -2.88 -4.38 21.48
CA PHE A 3 -3.86 -4.58 20.44
C PHE A 3 -4.85 -3.41 20.39
N ILE A 4 -5.25 -2.99 19.19
CA ILE A 4 -6.34 -2.01 19.00
C ILE A 4 -7.44 -2.67 18.18
N SER A 5 -8.62 -2.76 18.76
CA SER A 5 -9.85 -3.17 18.07
C SER A 5 -10.38 -2.03 17.21
N ASN A 6 -10.86 -2.35 16.01
CA ASN A 6 -11.58 -1.43 15.15
C ASN A 6 -13.11 -1.47 15.37
N ASN A 7 -13.58 -2.10 16.45
CA ASN A 7 -15.00 -2.25 16.79
C ASN A 7 -15.85 -2.91 15.69
N ASN A 8 -15.26 -3.84 14.93
CA ASN A 8 -15.90 -4.52 13.79
C ASN A 8 -16.41 -3.57 12.69
N ILE A 9 -15.85 -2.35 12.61
CA ILE A 9 -16.17 -1.40 11.56
C ILE A 9 -15.62 -1.93 10.23
N THR A 10 -16.48 -1.97 9.21
CA THR A 10 -16.10 -2.44 7.86
C THR A 10 -15.93 -1.31 6.85
N ASP A 11 -16.00 -0.06 7.30
CA ASP A 11 -15.79 1.11 6.44
C ASP A 11 -14.30 1.31 6.12
N PRO A 12 -13.87 1.11 4.85
CA PRO A 12 -12.48 1.28 4.47
C PRO A 12 -11.96 2.70 4.73
N THR A 13 -12.82 3.73 4.67
CA THR A 13 -12.38 5.10 4.91
C THR A 13 -12.06 5.33 6.38
N LEU A 14 -12.82 4.73 7.29
CA LEU A 14 -12.57 4.80 8.73
C LEU A 14 -11.41 3.90 9.16
N ASN A 15 -11.32 2.69 8.63
CA ASN A 15 -10.24 1.77 9.00
C ASN A 15 -8.86 2.32 8.59
N LEU A 16 -8.73 2.92 7.40
CA LEU A 16 -7.49 3.59 6.99
C LEU A 16 -7.23 4.89 7.75
N ALA A 17 -8.28 5.66 8.10
CA ALA A 17 -8.14 6.82 8.96
C ALA A 17 -7.67 6.44 10.37
N MET A 18 -8.18 5.35 10.94
CA MET A 18 -7.76 4.81 12.22
C MET A 18 -6.29 4.42 12.20
N GLU A 19 -5.84 3.70 11.17
CA GLU A 19 -4.43 3.32 11.01
C GLU A 19 -3.50 4.54 10.95
N GLU A 20 -3.85 5.57 10.17
CA GLU A 20 -3.09 6.82 10.11
C GLU A 20 -3.13 7.60 11.43
N TYR A 21 -4.30 7.65 12.09
CA TYR A 21 -4.47 8.33 13.36
C TYR A 21 -3.60 7.69 14.44
N VAL A 22 -3.61 6.36 14.54
CA VAL A 22 -2.78 5.61 15.49
C VAL A 22 -1.29 5.84 15.24
N LEU A 23 -0.88 5.85 13.96
CA LEU A 23 0.50 6.14 13.60
C LEU A 23 0.93 7.54 14.06
N LYS A 24 0.07 8.55 13.90
CA LYS A 24 0.44 9.96 14.08
C LYS A 24 0.23 10.51 15.48
N ASN A 25 -0.76 10.00 16.22
CA ASN A 25 -1.27 10.66 17.43
C ASN A 25 -1.11 9.84 18.71
N LEU A 26 -1.09 8.50 18.62
CA LEU A 26 -0.90 7.69 19.83
C LEU A 26 0.55 7.75 20.35
N PRO A 27 0.77 7.56 21.67
CA PRO A 27 2.09 7.60 22.29
C PRO A 27 3.11 6.72 21.56
N SER A 28 4.32 7.26 21.34
CA SER A 28 5.40 6.58 20.61
C SER A 28 6.11 5.53 21.44
N GLU A 29 6.07 5.63 22.77
CA GLU A 29 6.72 4.68 23.69
C GLU A 29 6.15 3.26 23.59
N GLU A 30 4.98 3.13 22.95
CA GLU A 30 4.26 1.88 22.76
C GLU A 30 4.20 1.50 21.28
N SER A 31 4.26 0.19 21.03
CA SER A 31 3.93 -0.39 19.72
C SER A 31 2.50 -0.90 19.72
N TYR A 32 1.80 -0.75 18.61
CA TYR A 32 0.42 -1.17 18.46
C TYR A 32 0.30 -2.23 17.36
N PHE A 33 -0.64 -3.14 17.54
CA PHE A 33 -1.05 -4.09 16.53
C PHE A 33 -2.56 -3.97 16.33
N LEU A 34 -3.04 -3.94 15.11
CA LEU A 34 -4.47 -3.83 14.83
C LEU A 34 -4.90 -4.74 13.69
N PHE A 35 -6.18 -5.08 13.71
CA PHE A 35 -6.87 -5.74 12.62
C PHE A 35 -7.99 -4.87 12.07
N TYR A 36 -8.27 -5.03 10.78
CA TYR A 36 -9.52 -4.57 10.20
C TYR A 36 -9.92 -5.44 9.01
N ILE A 37 -11.22 -5.51 8.79
CA ILE A 37 -11.85 -6.12 7.62
C ILE A 37 -12.64 -5.01 6.95
N ASN A 38 -12.49 -4.85 5.65
CA ASN A 38 -13.24 -3.85 4.90
C ASN A 38 -14.38 -4.52 4.13
N ARG A 39 -15.49 -3.81 3.94
CA ARG A 39 -16.46 -4.14 2.89
C ARG A 39 -15.80 -4.03 1.50
N PRO A 40 -16.42 -4.58 0.44
CA PRO A 40 -15.90 -4.54 -0.93
C PRO A 40 -15.30 -3.19 -1.31
N SER A 41 -13.99 -3.15 -1.50
CA SER A 41 -13.25 -1.92 -1.76
C SER A 41 -11.95 -2.15 -2.51
N ILE A 42 -11.56 -1.20 -3.35
CA ILE A 42 -10.23 -1.12 -3.93
C ILE A 42 -9.40 -0.15 -3.08
N ILE A 43 -8.30 -0.66 -2.54
CA ILE A 43 -7.32 0.17 -1.84
C ILE A 43 -6.15 0.47 -2.77
N VAL A 44 -6.06 1.72 -3.24
CA VAL A 44 -5.00 2.17 -4.15
C VAL A 44 -3.79 2.71 -3.37
N GLY A 45 -2.59 2.44 -3.85
CA GLY A 45 -1.36 2.94 -3.25
C GLY A 45 -1.20 4.45 -3.38
N LYS A 46 -0.42 5.05 -2.47
CA LYS A 46 -0.24 6.51 -2.35
C LYS A 46 0.00 7.20 -3.69
N ASN A 47 0.87 6.65 -4.53
CA ASN A 47 1.32 7.29 -5.78
C ASN A 47 0.62 6.75 -7.04
N GLN A 48 -0.40 5.88 -6.92
CA GLN A 48 -1.04 5.32 -8.11
C GLN A 48 -2.03 6.28 -8.78
N ASN A 49 -2.12 6.20 -10.11
CA ASN A 49 -3.13 6.91 -10.88
C ASN A 49 -4.47 6.17 -10.85
N THR A 50 -5.31 6.48 -9.86
CA THR A 50 -6.57 5.76 -9.60
C THR A 50 -7.46 5.62 -10.82
N ILE A 51 -7.58 6.67 -11.65
CA ILE A 51 -8.44 6.67 -12.85
C ILE A 51 -7.98 5.58 -13.85
N GLU A 52 -6.68 5.37 -13.97
CA GLU A 52 -6.08 4.39 -14.86
C GLU A 52 -6.02 2.98 -14.25
N GLU A 53 -6.00 2.87 -12.92
CA GLU A 53 -5.96 1.57 -12.23
C GLU A 53 -7.33 0.93 -12.07
N VAL A 54 -8.42 1.70 -11.93
CA VAL A 54 -9.75 1.13 -11.62
C VAL A 54 -10.65 0.98 -12.84
N ASN A 55 -11.42 -0.10 -12.86
CA ASN A 55 -12.52 -0.30 -13.80
C ASN A 55 -13.77 0.47 -13.33
N LYS A 56 -13.78 1.78 -13.62
CA LYS A 56 -14.85 2.73 -13.23
C LYS A 56 -16.26 2.18 -13.44
N ALA A 57 -16.54 1.62 -14.62
CA ALA A 57 -17.87 1.10 -14.96
C ALA A 57 -18.28 -0.09 -14.08
N TYR A 58 -17.32 -0.95 -13.75
CA TYR A 58 -17.55 -2.10 -12.89
C TYR A 58 -17.74 -1.70 -11.44
N ILE A 59 -16.85 -0.87 -10.88
CA ILE A 59 -16.93 -0.44 -9.48
C ILE A 59 -18.21 0.35 -9.19
N ASP A 60 -18.65 1.19 -10.14
CA ASP A 60 -19.90 1.96 -10.00
C ASP A 60 -21.12 1.03 -9.97
N LYS A 61 -21.13 0.00 -10.83
CA LYS A 61 -22.22 -0.97 -10.95
C LYS A 61 -22.31 -1.88 -9.71
N HIS A 62 -21.18 -2.22 -9.12
CA HIS A 62 -21.08 -3.14 -7.98
C HIS A 62 -20.94 -2.43 -6.63
N HIS A 63 -21.01 -1.10 -6.60
CA HIS A 63 -20.88 -0.27 -5.40
C HIS A 63 -19.59 -0.55 -4.60
N ILE A 64 -18.47 -0.74 -5.31
CA ILE A 64 -17.16 -1.00 -4.71
C ILE A 64 -16.50 0.34 -4.39
N ASP A 65 -16.14 0.55 -3.12
CA ASP A 65 -15.45 1.76 -2.68
C ASP A 65 -14.04 1.86 -3.26
N VAL A 66 -13.53 3.07 -3.47
CA VAL A 66 -12.13 3.30 -3.86
C VAL A 66 -11.49 4.25 -2.86
N VAL A 67 -10.49 3.74 -2.13
CA VAL A 67 -9.83 4.50 -1.06
C VAL A 67 -8.32 4.45 -1.23
N ARG A 68 -7.66 5.61 -1.19
CA ARG A 68 -6.20 5.70 -1.25
C ARG A 68 -5.60 5.54 0.14
N ARG A 69 -4.62 4.65 0.28
CA ARG A 69 -3.83 4.51 1.52
C ARG A 69 -2.59 5.41 1.48
N ILE A 70 -1.98 5.65 2.65
CA ILE A 70 -0.77 6.48 2.76
C ILE A 70 0.53 5.73 2.46
N SER A 71 0.51 4.40 2.35
CA SER A 71 1.66 3.59 1.94
C SER A 71 1.76 3.46 0.42
N GLY A 72 2.98 3.25 -0.08
CA GLY A 72 3.24 2.97 -1.50
C GLY A 72 2.78 1.57 -1.93
N GLY A 73 3.18 1.13 -3.12
CA GLY A 73 2.79 -0.18 -3.66
C GLY A 73 1.56 -0.15 -4.57
N GLY A 74 1.15 -1.33 -5.05
CA GLY A 74 0.04 -1.50 -6.00
C GLY A 74 -1.35 -1.47 -5.38
N ALA A 75 -2.37 -1.58 -6.24
CA ALA A 75 -3.77 -1.62 -5.84
C ALA A 75 -4.14 -3.03 -5.37
N VAL A 76 -5.01 -3.12 -4.36
CA VAL A 76 -5.52 -4.38 -3.81
C VAL A 76 -7.03 -4.30 -3.67
N TYR A 77 -7.70 -5.44 -3.81
CA TYR A 77 -9.12 -5.58 -3.53
C TYR A 77 -9.30 -6.15 -2.13
N HIS A 78 -10.22 -5.57 -1.36
CA HIS A 78 -10.62 -6.04 -0.05
C HIS A 78 -12.09 -6.43 -0.08
N ASP A 79 -12.43 -7.44 0.70
CA ASP A 79 -13.79 -7.85 1.03
C ASP A 79 -13.80 -8.43 2.46
N THR A 80 -14.92 -9.02 2.86
CA THR A 80 -15.07 -9.63 4.18
C THR A 80 -14.25 -10.90 4.38
N GLY A 81 -13.71 -11.48 3.31
CA GLY A 81 -12.79 -12.62 3.33
C GLY A 81 -11.31 -12.22 3.47
N ASN A 82 -11.00 -10.92 3.47
CA ASN A 82 -9.66 -10.37 3.62
C ASN A 82 -9.44 -9.77 5.01
N LEU A 83 -8.61 -10.41 5.83
CA LEU A 83 -8.15 -9.85 7.10
C LEU A 83 -6.94 -8.96 6.87
N ASN A 84 -7.02 -7.69 7.27
CA ASN A 84 -5.89 -6.77 7.22
C ASN A 84 -5.28 -6.64 8.59
N PHE A 85 -3.95 -6.61 8.65
CA PHE A 85 -3.19 -6.40 9.87
C PHE A 85 -2.25 -5.22 9.73
N SER A 86 -1.92 -4.57 10.85
CA SER A 86 -0.94 -3.48 10.87
C SER A 86 -0.12 -3.50 12.14
N PHE A 87 1.21 -3.53 12.00
CA PHE A 87 2.15 -3.30 13.08
C PHE A 87 2.58 -1.84 13.06
N ILE A 88 2.30 -1.10 14.12
CA ILE A 88 2.63 0.32 14.26
C ILE A 88 3.69 0.44 15.36
N THR A 89 4.87 0.91 15.01
CA THR A 89 6.03 0.92 15.91
C THR A 89 6.94 2.10 15.60
N ASP A 90 7.92 2.32 16.46
CA ASP A 90 8.98 3.28 16.19
C ASP A 90 9.95 2.71 15.15
N ASP A 91 10.44 3.57 14.26
CA ASP A 91 11.49 3.21 13.34
C ASP A 91 12.84 3.23 14.08
N ASP A 92 13.36 2.04 14.40
CA ASP A 92 14.69 1.85 14.98
C ASP A 92 15.85 2.16 14.00
N GLY A 93 15.54 2.75 12.83
CA GLY A 93 16.46 3.07 11.76
C GLY A 93 16.82 1.88 10.87
N ASN A 94 16.43 0.66 11.25
CA ASN A 94 16.68 -0.59 10.51
C ASN A 94 15.38 -1.34 10.16
N SER A 95 14.22 -0.81 10.56
CA SER A 95 12.92 -1.48 10.43
C SER A 95 12.23 -1.14 9.11
N PHE A 96 12.42 0.08 8.60
CA PHE A 96 11.88 0.45 7.30
C PHE A 96 12.52 -0.38 6.17
N HIS A 97 11.71 -0.93 5.26
CA HIS A 97 12.07 -1.95 4.26
C HIS A 97 12.41 -3.36 4.79
N ASN A 98 12.44 -3.58 6.11
CA ASN A 98 12.60 -4.92 6.67
C ASN A 98 11.25 -5.63 6.82
N PHE A 99 10.62 -5.98 5.69
CA PHE A 99 9.35 -6.71 5.68
C PHE A 99 9.40 -7.99 6.50
N LYS A 100 10.55 -8.68 6.48
CA LYS A 100 10.76 -9.92 7.23
C LYS A 100 10.49 -9.77 8.73
N LYS A 101 10.90 -8.66 9.36
CA LYS A 101 10.66 -8.42 10.79
C LYS A 101 9.17 -8.47 11.15
N PHE A 102 8.31 -7.93 10.29
CA PHE A 102 6.87 -7.81 10.56
C PHE A 102 6.04 -8.96 9.96
N THR A 103 6.50 -9.59 8.90
CA THR A 103 5.81 -10.74 8.31
C THR A 103 6.16 -12.05 9.00
N GLN A 104 7.29 -12.16 9.70
CA GLN A 104 7.71 -13.41 10.33
C GLN A 104 6.71 -13.95 11.36
N PRO A 105 6.13 -13.14 12.27
CA PRO A 105 5.10 -13.62 13.19
C PRO A 105 3.84 -14.12 12.47
N ILE A 106 3.46 -13.45 11.38
CA ILE A 106 2.32 -13.84 10.54
C ILE A 106 2.60 -15.17 9.83
N VAL A 107 3.80 -15.33 9.26
CA VAL A 107 4.24 -16.59 8.65
C VAL A 107 4.23 -17.74 9.67
N GLN A 108 4.71 -17.49 10.89
CA GLN A 108 4.68 -18.48 11.96
C GLN A 108 3.23 -18.88 12.31
N ALA A 109 2.32 -17.91 12.42
CA ALA A 109 0.91 -18.18 12.70
C ALA A 109 0.28 -19.07 11.62
N LEU A 110 0.52 -18.75 10.34
CA LEU A 110 0.08 -19.57 9.20
C LEU A 110 0.67 -20.99 9.25
N GLN A 111 1.94 -21.13 9.60
CA GLN A 111 2.59 -22.44 9.72
C GLN A 111 2.00 -23.29 10.84
N THR A 112 1.51 -22.68 11.94
CA THR A 112 0.78 -23.43 12.98
C THR A 112 -0.54 -24.01 12.49
N LEU A 113 -1.12 -23.42 11.44
CA LEU A 113 -2.33 -23.92 10.75
C LEU A 113 -2.01 -24.96 9.67
N GLY A 114 -0.74 -25.38 9.53
CA GLY A 114 -0.31 -26.29 8.48
C GLY A 114 -0.11 -25.63 7.12
N VAL A 115 -0.24 -24.30 7.02
CA VAL A 115 0.00 -23.56 5.78
C VAL A 115 1.49 -23.28 5.64
N ASN A 116 2.14 -23.91 4.64
CA ASN A 116 3.57 -23.72 4.37
C ASN A 116 3.86 -22.37 3.70
N ALA A 117 3.62 -21.30 4.44
CA ALA A 117 3.81 -19.93 4.02
C ALA A 117 5.26 -19.49 4.15
N GLU A 118 5.71 -18.66 3.21
CA GLU A 118 7.03 -18.02 3.23
C GLU A 118 6.97 -16.59 2.67
N LEU A 119 7.84 -15.72 3.19
CA LEU A 119 8.06 -14.40 2.60
C LEU A 119 8.89 -14.56 1.32
N THR A 120 8.40 -14.02 0.22
CA THR A 120 9.04 -14.10 -1.10
C THR A 120 9.09 -12.73 -1.77
N GLY A 121 10.11 -12.55 -2.62
CA GLY A 121 10.33 -11.26 -3.27
C GLY A 121 10.59 -10.15 -2.24
N ARG A 122 9.91 -9.00 -2.41
CA ARG A 122 10.07 -7.84 -1.53
C ARG A 122 9.11 -7.86 -0.34
N ASN A 123 7.85 -8.22 -0.58
CA ASN A 123 6.74 -7.91 0.33
C ASN A 123 5.55 -8.88 0.21
N ASP A 124 5.69 -10.03 -0.45
CA ASP A 124 4.60 -10.99 -0.63
C ASP A 124 4.77 -12.20 0.30
N ILE A 125 3.70 -12.67 0.95
CA ILE A 125 3.68 -14.01 1.57
C ILE A 125 3.03 -14.97 0.57
N GLN A 126 3.69 -16.10 0.34
CA GLN A 126 3.28 -17.11 -0.65
C GLN A 126 3.24 -18.51 -0.05
N VAL A 127 2.42 -19.36 -0.66
CA VAL A 127 2.46 -20.82 -0.52
C VAL A 127 2.86 -21.39 -1.88
N GLY A 128 4.07 -21.91 -1.99
CA GLY A 128 4.65 -22.32 -3.27
C GLY A 128 4.85 -21.14 -4.22
N GLN A 129 3.97 -20.98 -5.21
CA GLN A 129 3.97 -19.84 -6.15
C GLN A 129 2.72 -18.96 -6.03
N ALA A 130 1.84 -19.30 -5.08
CA ALA A 130 0.58 -18.62 -4.90
C ALA A 130 0.69 -17.54 -3.82
N LYS A 131 0.41 -16.29 -4.17
CA LYS A 131 0.37 -15.15 -3.25
C LYS A 131 -0.89 -15.17 -2.41
N ILE A 132 -0.72 -15.16 -1.09
CA ILE A 132 -1.78 -15.16 -0.08
C ILE A 132 -1.81 -13.87 0.76
N SER A 133 -0.76 -13.04 0.67
CA SER A 133 -0.65 -11.75 1.36
C SER A 133 0.19 -10.76 0.56
N GLY A 134 -0.22 -9.49 0.52
CA GLY A 134 0.62 -8.37 0.08
C GLY A 134 0.88 -7.42 1.24
N ASN A 135 2.13 -6.96 1.38
CA ASN A 135 2.55 -6.09 2.48
C ASN A 135 3.03 -4.73 1.97
N ALA A 136 2.83 -3.69 2.76
CA ALA A 136 3.33 -2.36 2.48
C ALA A 136 3.73 -1.65 3.78
N MET A 137 4.58 -0.65 3.65
CA MET A 137 5.08 0.12 4.78
C MET A 137 4.96 1.61 4.50
N VAL A 138 4.80 2.38 5.57
CA VAL A 138 4.96 3.84 5.55
C VAL A 138 5.74 4.27 6.78
N LYS A 139 6.52 5.33 6.64
CA LYS A 139 7.22 5.99 7.74
C LYS A 139 6.75 7.43 7.81
N VAL A 140 6.41 7.90 9.01
CA VAL A 140 6.05 9.27 9.32
C VAL A 140 6.88 9.72 10.52
N LYS A 141 7.80 10.65 10.29
CA LYS A 141 8.80 11.07 11.29
C LYS A 141 9.57 9.84 11.83
N ASN A 142 9.47 9.58 13.13
CA ASN A 142 10.16 8.47 13.80
C ASN A 142 9.26 7.24 13.99
N ARG A 143 8.02 7.27 13.50
CA ARG A 143 7.10 6.14 13.57
C ARG A 143 6.88 5.54 12.20
N MET A 144 6.55 4.26 12.18
CA MET A 144 6.21 3.56 10.96
C MET A 144 5.06 2.59 11.20
N PHE A 145 4.39 2.22 10.12
CA PHE A 145 3.62 0.99 10.12
C PHE A 145 4.06 0.04 9.02
N SER A 146 3.88 -1.25 9.30
CA SER A 146 3.92 -2.33 8.32
C SER A 146 2.57 -3.02 8.34
N HIS A 147 1.82 -2.89 7.25
CA HIS A 147 0.52 -3.52 7.11
C HIS A 147 0.52 -4.54 5.98
N GLY A 148 -0.47 -5.43 6.03
CA GLY A 148 -0.65 -6.42 5.00
C GLY A 148 -2.06 -6.98 4.95
N THR A 149 -2.36 -7.60 3.83
CA THR A 149 -3.60 -8.35 3.59
C THR A 149 -3.38 -9.82 3.94
N LEU A 150 -4.42 -10.52 4.37
CA LEU A 150 -4.45 -11.97 4.53
C LEU A 150 -5.77 -12.44 3.90
N MET A 151 -5.66 -12.94 2.67
CA MET A 151 -6.79 -13.40 1.89
C MET A 151 -7.22 -14.76 2.42
N LEU A 152 -8.08 -14.79 3.45
CA LEU A 152 -8.55 -16.04 4.04
C LEU A 152 -9.48 -16.75 3.06
N ASN A 153 -10.51 -16.04 2.61
CA ASN A 153 -11.50 -16.52 1.64
C ASN A 153 -12.11 -15.34 0.86
N SER A 154 -11.25 -14.57 0.19
CA SER A 154 -11.68 -13.43 -0.63
C SER A 154 -12.16 -13.87 -2.02
N ASP A 155 -13.03 -13.07 -2.63
CA ASP A 155 -13.40 -13.23 -4.02
C ASP A 155 -12.27 -12.71 -4.92
N LEU A 156 -11.43 -13.64 -5.38
CA LEU A 156 -10.26 -13.33 -6.20
C LEU A 156 -10.61 -12.94 -7.64
N ASP A 157 -11.83 -13.26 -8.10
CA ASP A 157 -12.28 -12.88 -9.44
C ASP A 157 -12.59 -11.38 -9.50
N GLU A 158 -13.07 -10.80 -8.40
CA GLU A 158 -13.31 -9.36 -8.25
C GLU A 158 -12.04 -8.53 -8.49
N VAL A 159 -10.85 -9.04 -8.14
CA VAL A 159 -9.57 -8.37 -8.42
C VAL A 159 -9.42 -8.11 -9.92
N GLN A 160 -9.76 -9.09 -10.77
CA GLN A 160 -9.61 -8.97 -12.22
C GLN A 160 -10.69 -8.10 -12.85
N ASN A 161 -11.88 -8.08 -12.25
CA ASN A 161 -13.00 -7.30 -12.75
C ASN A 161 -12.89 -5.82 -12.37
N ALA A 162 -12.45 -5.54 -11.15
CA ALA A 162 -12.41 -4.22 -10.55
C ALA A 162 -11.15 -3.41 -10.92
N LEU A 163 -10.05 -4.09 -11.29
CA LEU A 163 -8.78 -3.46 -11.68
C LEU A 163 -8.52 -3.52 -13.19
N LYS A 164 -7.96 -2.45 -13.74
CA LYS A 164 -7.40 -2.39 -15.09
C LYS A 164 -5.93 -2.75 -15.03
N VAL A 165 -5.51 -3.67 -15.90
CA VAL A 165 -4.09 -4.00 -16.02
C VAL A 165 -3.44 -3.09 -17.06
N ASN A 166 -2.51 -2.23 -16.63
CA ASN A 166 -1.71 -1.44 -17.57
C ASN A 166 -0.78 -2.40 -18.37
N PRO A 167 -0.87 -2.43 -19.72
CA PRO A 167 -0.01 -3.27 -20.56
C PRO A 167 1.49 -3.02 -20.39
N ALA A 168 1.92 -1.80 -20.05
CA ALA A 168 3.32 -1.49 -19.78
C ALA A 168 3.85 -2.15 -18.51
N LYS A 169 2.99 -2.45 -17.52
CA LYS A 169 3.38 -3.28 -16.36
C LYS A 169 3.64 -4.74 -16.74
N ILE A 170 3.16 -5.21 -17.89
CA ILE A 170 3.36 -6.57 -18.39
C ILE A 170 4.59 -6.65 -19.32
N LYS A 171 4.91 -5.57 -20.02
CA LYS A 171 6.08 -5.49 -20.92
C LYS A 171 7.36 -5.30 -20.11
N SER A 172 7.96 -6.39 -19.63
CA SER A 172 9.38 -6.42 -19.25
C SER A 172 10.12 -7.51 -20.02
N LYS A 173 11.41 -7.25 -20.25
CA LYS A 173 12.37 -7.99 -21.09
C LYS A 173 12.12 -9.51 -21.18
N GLY A 174 11.48 -9.98 -22.26
CA GLY A 174 11.57 -11.35 -22.79
C GLY A 174 11.07 -12.52 -21.92
N ILE A 175 10.75 -12.30 -20.66
CA ILE A 175 10.21 -13.31 -19.76
C ILE A 175 8.70 -13.09 -19.78
N LYS A 176 7.93 -14.09 -20.20
CA LYS A 176 6.48 -14.11 -19.93
C LYS A 176 6.34 -13.91 -18.42
N SER A 177 5.97 -12.70 -18.00
CA SER A 177 5.64 -12.41 -16.62
C SER A 177 4.58 -13.42 -16.23
N VAL A 178 5.01 -14.47 -15.52
CA VAL A 178 4.12 -15.47 -14.98
C VAL A 178 3.28 -14.66 -14.00
N ARG A 179 2.02 -14.38 -14.34
CA ARG A 179 1.08 -13.79 -13.38
C ARG A 179 1.18 -14.67 -12.15
N LYS A 180 1.76 -14.15 -11.07
CA LYS A 180 1.80 -14.86 -9.80
C LYS A 180 0.35 -15.17 -9.45
N ARG A 181 0.05 -16.46 -9.33
CA ARG A 181 -1.27 -16.91 -8.93
C ARG A 181 -1.59 -16.26 -7.59
N VAL A 182 -2.75 -15.64 -7.45
CA VAL A 182 -3.28 -15.23 -6.14
C VAL A 182 -4.15 -16.39 -5.65
N ALA A 183 -4.11 -16.68 -4.34
CA ALA A 183 -4.89 -17.76 -3.74
C ALA A 183 -5.39 -17.36 -2.36
N ASN A 184 -6.45 -18.03 -1.94
CA ASN A 184 -6.97 -17.94 -0.58
C ASN A 184 -6.19 -18.88 0.35
N ILE A 185 -6.05 -18.48 1.61
CA ILE A 185 -5.40 -19.28 2.65
C ILE A 185 -6.20 -20.55 2.91
N GLU A 186 -7.54 -20.48 2.82
CA GLU A 186 -8.44 -21.63 2.99
C GLU A 186 -8.13 -22.79 2.03
N GLU A 187 -7.60 -22.51 0.83
CA GLU A 187 -7.18 -23.55 -0.12
C GLU A 187 -6.05 -24.45 0.40
N PHE A 188 -5.32 -24.00 1.43
CA PHE A 188 -4.17 -24.69 2.01
C PHE A 188 -4.43 -25.19 3.43
N LEU A 189 -5.65 -24.99 3.96
CA LEU A 189 -6.05 -25.49 5.26
C LEU A 189 -6.55 -26.93 5.17
N ALA A 190 -6.35 -27.70 6.23
CA ALA A 190 -6.91 -29.04 6.33
C ALA A 190 -8.42 -29.00 6.59
N GLU A 191 -8.87 -28.04 7.40
CA GLU A 191 -10.28 -27.80 7.73
C GLU A 191 -10.57 -26.30 7.59
N PRO A 192 -11.77 -25.91 7.15
CA PRO A 192 -12.19 -24.51 7.12
C PRO A 192 -12.17 -23.89 8.52
N ILE A 193 -11.74 -22.63 8.61
CA ILE A 193 -11.80 -21.81 9.81
C ILE A 193 -12.53 -20.51 9.51
N ASP A 194 -13.21 -19.95 10.50
CA ASP A 194 -13.81 -18.62 10.35
C ASP A 194 -12.80 -17.50 10.64
N ILE A 195 -13.21 -16.27 10.33
CA ILE A 195 -12.35 -15.10 10.46
C ILE A 195 -11.99 -14.76 11.91
N GLU A 196 -12.85 -15.11 12.87
CA GLU A 196 -12.62 -14.83 14.29
C GLU A 196 -11.64 -15.85 14.89
N GLU A 197 -11.78 -17.12 14.54
CA GLU A 197 -10.79 -18.16 14.85
C GLU A 197 -9.43 -17.80 14.25
N PHE A 198 -9.40 -17.36 12.98
CA PHE A 198 -8.18 -16.94 12.32
C PHE A 198 -7.50 -15.74 13.02
N LYS A 199 -8.26 -14.71 13.41
CA LYS A 199 -7.76 -13.59 14.23
C LYS A 199 -7.17 -14.09 15.55
N ALA A 200 -7.87 -14.97 16.26
CA ALA A 200 -7.45 -15.48 17.56
C ALA A 200 -6.11 -16.23 17.48
N ILE A 201 -5.92 -17.05 16.44
CA ILE A 201 -4.66 -17.77 16.19
C ILE A 201 -3.49 -16.80 15.95
N ILE A 202 -3.72 -15.77 15.15
CA ILE A 202 -2.68 -14.77 14.87
C ILE A 202 -2.34 -13.98 16.15
N LEU A 203 -3.34 -13.52 16.91
CA LEU A 203 -3.10 -12.82 18.18
C LEU A 203 -2.32 -13.69 19.16
N LYS A 204 -2.71 -14.95 19.33
CA LYS A 204 -1.99 -15.90 20.18
C LYS A 204 -0.53 -16.07 19.74
N THR A 205 -0.26 -16.07 18.44
CA THR A 205 1.12 -16.19 17.93
C THR A 205 1.93 -14.92 18.20
N ILE A 206 1.32 -13.74 18.08
CA ILE A 206 2.01 -12.44 18.25
C ILE A 206 2.24 -12.11 19.73
N PHE A 207 1.23 -12.33 20.59
CA PHE A 207 1.26 -11.97 22.00
C PHE A 207 1.72 -13.12 22.92
N GLY A 208 1.79 -14.34 22.39
CA GLY A 208 2.15 -15.55 23.13
C GLY A 208 1.02 -16.06 24.02
N GLU A 209 1.38 -16.69 25.14
CA GLU A 209 0.41 -17.19 26.14
C GLU A 209 -0.09 -16.10 27.10
N ASN A 210 0.44 -14.89 26.99
CA ASN A 210 0.02 -13.76 27.82
C ASN A 210 -1.33 -13.22 27.36
N GLU A 211 -2.05 -12.58 28.28
CA GLU A 211 -3.25 -11.82 27.94
C GLU A 211 -2.90 -10.72 26.92
N VAL A 212 -3.72 -10.60 25.87
CA VAL A 212 -3.55 -9.57 24.84
C VAL A 212 -3.90 -8.24 25.48
N GLU A 213 -2.88 -7.44 25.82
CA GLU A 213 -3.08 -6.09 26.34
C GLU A 213 -3.75 -5.23 25.27
N GLU A 214 -4.93 -4.71 25.54
CA GLU A 214 -5.70 -3.87 24.63
C GLU A 214 -5.50 -2.38 24.93
N TYR A 215 -5.32 -1.58 23.87
CA TYR A 215 -5.45 -0.13 23.92
C TYR A 215 -6.84 0.26 23.38
N ILE A 216 -7.70 0.73 24.28
CA ILE A 216 -9.06 1.14 23.95
C ILE A 216 -9.03 2.59 23.47
N LEU A 217 -9.35 2.80 22.19
CA LEU A 217 -9.55 4.14 21.63
C LEU A 217 -10.72 4.84 22.33
N THR A 218 -10.49 6.07 22.77
CA THR A 218 -11.50 6.89 23.44
C THR A 218 -12.53 7.44 22.45
N ASP A 219 -13.65 7.96 22.95
CA ASP A 219 -14.64 8.65 22.11
C ASP A 219 -14.04 9.86 21.38
N GLU A 220 -13.06 10.54 22.00
CA GLU A 220 -12.32 11.64 21.37
C GLU A 220 -11.42 11.14 20.23
N ASP A 221 -10.74 10.00 20.42
CA ASP A 221 -9.97 9.38 19.34
C ASP A 221 -10.86 9.02 18.16
N TRP A 222 -12.02 8.40 18.41
CA TRP A 222 -12.98 8.07 17.35
C TRP A 222 -13.54 9.31 16.64
N ALA A 223 -13.79 10.41 17.36
CA ALA A 223 -14.20 11.67 16.76
C ALA A 223 -13.10 12.24 15.84
N ASN A 224 -11.84 12.16 16.25
CA ASN A 224 -10.70 12.59 15.44
C ASN A 224 -10.48 11.68 14.21
N ILE A 225 -10.69 10.37 14.35
CA ILE A 225 -10.63 9.40 13.26
C ILE A 225 -11.73 9.68 12.23
N GLU A 226 -12.96 9.93 12.69
CA GLU A 226 -14.09 10.31 11.84
C GLU A 226 -13.83 11.63 11.13
N ALA A 227 -13.28 12.63 11.82
CA ALA A 227 -12.88 13.90 11.20
C ALA A 227 -11.83 13.69 10.10
N LEU A 228 -10.77 12.93 10.38
CA LEU A 228 -9.74 12.58 9.39
C LEU A 228 -10.32 11.81 8.19
N SER A 229 -11.25 10.89 8.44
CA SER A 229 -11.95 10.15 7.39
C SER A 229 -12.74 11.10 6.47
N ASN A 230 -13.48 12.05 7.05
CA ASN A 230 -14.27 13.03 6.29
C ASN A 230 -13.40 14.04 5.52
N GLU A 231 -12.32 14.52 6.13
CA GLU A 231 -11.43 15.53 5.53
C GLU A 231 -10.49 14.96 4.47
N LYS A 232 -10.24 13.64 4.50
CA LYS A 232 -9.26 12.98 3.64
C LYS A 232 -9.83 11.75 2.93
N TYR A 233 -10.08 10.66 3.65
CA TYR A 233 -10.35 9.34 3.05
C TYR A 233 -11.69 9.23 2.31
N ARG A 234 -12.65 10.10 2.59
CA ARG A 234 -13.93 10.22 1.87
C ARG A 234 -13.87 11.25 0.73
N THR A 235 -12.77 11.98 0.58
CA THR A 235 -12.66 13.03 -0.42
C THR A 235 -12.23 12.50 -1.78
N TRP A 236 -12.80 13.08 -2.84
CA TRP A 236 -12.39 12.77 -4.21
C TRP A 236 -10.95 13.20 -4.48
N ASP A 237 -10.54 14.35 -3.93
CA ASP A 237 -9.20 14.90 -4.10
C ASP A 237 -8.10 13.98 -3.55
N TRP A 238 -8.35 13.29 -2.42
CA TRP A 238 -7.40 12.30 -1.93
C TRP A 238 -7.43 11.01 -2.76
N ASN A 239 -8.61 10.46 -3.04
CA ASN A 239 -8.73 9.14 -3.65
C ASN A 239 -8.39 9.12 -5.15
N TYR A 240 -8.74 10.17 -5.88
CA TYR A 240 -8.54 10.29 -7.33
C TYR A 240 -7.53 11.37 -7.69
N GLY A 241 -7.56 12.51 -6.98
CA GLY A 241 -6.66 13.62 -7.23
C GLY A 241 -6.90 14.34 -8.56
N LYS A 242 -6.19 15.45 -8.74
CA LYS A 242 -6.29 16.24 -9.98
C LYS A 242 -5.46 15.58 -11.08
N ASN A 243 -6.06 15.44 -12.27
CA ASN A 243 -5.41 14.97 -13.48
C ASN A 243 -5.47 16.10 -14.55
N PRO A 244 -4.62 17.15 -14.45
CA PRO A 244 -4.59 18.24 -15.42
C PRO A 244 -4.14 17.76 -16.80
N LYS A 245 -4.19 18.66 -17.79
CA LYS A 245 -3.74 18.32 -19.15
C LYS A 245 -2.23 18.12 -19.14
N TYR A 246 -1.79 16.99 -19.69
CA TYR A 246 -0.39 16.66 -19.94
C TYR A 246 -0.19 16.48 -21.44
N ASN A 247 0.98 16.86 -21.94
CA ASN A 247 1.35 16.72 -23.35
C ASN A 247 2.61 15.84 -23.55
N PHE A 248 3.25 15.46 -22.45
CA PHE A 248 4.33 14.49 -22.41
C PHE A 248 3.99 13.42 -21.37
N GLU A 249 4.11 12.16 -21.78
CA GLU A 249 3.88 11.01 -20.92
C GLU A 249 4.91 9.93 -21.25
N ARG A 250 5.56 9.39 -20.21
CA ARG A 250 6.42 8.21 -20.30
C ARG A 250 6.17 7.31 -19.12
N GLU A 251 6.36 6.02 -19.33
CA GLU A 251 6.18 5.00 -18.31
C GLU A 251 7.20 3.88 -18.48
N GLU A 252 7.70 3.36 -17.36
CA GLU A 252 8.66 2.25 -17.36
C GLU A 252 8.45 1.33 -16.17
N LYS A 253 8.61 0.02 -16.42
CA LYS A 253 8.60 -1.00 -15.38
C LYS A 253 10.04 -1.34 -14.99
N PHE A 254 10.45 -0.87 -13.82
CA PHE A 254 11.70 -1.25 -13.16
C PHE A 254 11.51 -2.51 -12.32
N ASP A 255 12.63 -3.14 -11.93
CA ASP A 255 12.64 -4.30 -11.05
C ASP A 255 11.96 -4.02 -9.69
N LYS A 256 12.00 -2.76 -9.24
CA LYS A 256 11.54 -2.34 -7.90
C LYS A 256 10.23 -1.56 -7.90
N GLY A 257 9.63 -1.32 -9.06
CA GLY A 257 8.39 -0.56 -9.20
C GLY A 257 8.12 -0.13 -10.63
N PHE A 258 6.86 0.20 -10.91
CA PHE A 258 6.44 0.91 -12.11
C PHE A 258 6.42 2.41 -11.81
N VAL A 259 6.96 3.21 -12.73
CA VAL A 259 6.94 4.69 -12.65
C VAL A 259 6.33 5.23 -13.93
N GLN A 260 5.40 6.17 -13.80
CA GLN A 260 4.79 6.92 -14.89
C GLN A 260 4.96 8.41 -14.62
N ILE A 261 5.43 9.12 -15.63
CA ILE A 261 5.67 10.55 -15.60
C ILE A 261 4.71 11.23 -16.55
N LYS A 262 3.99 12.25 -16.08
CA LYS A 262 3.13 13.09 -16.91
C LYS A 262 3.49 14.56 -16.73
N PHE A 263 3.94 15.20 -17.80
CA PHE A 263 4.36 16.61 -17.82
C PHE A 263 3.50 17.44 -18.78
N ASP A 264 3.21 18.69 -18.40
CA ASP A 264 2.74 19.74 -19.30
C ASP A 264 3.92 20.63 -19.65
N VAL A 265 4.44 20.49 -20.86
CA VAL A 265 5.65 21.17 -21.31
C VAL A 265 5.27 22.29 -22.27
N LYS A 266 5.60 23.53 -21.92
CA LYS A 266 5.37 24.71 -22.77
C LYS A 266 6.66 25.45 -23.00
N ARG A 267 6.97 25.71 -24.28
CA ARG A 267 8.19 26.41 -24.70
C ARG A 267 9.48 25.77 -24.12
N GLY A 268 9.49 24.44 -24.06
CA GLY A 268 10.61 23.65 -23.54
C GLY A 268 10.74 23.64 -22.01
N LYS A 269 9.78 24.19 -21.26
CA LYS A 269 9.77 24.18 -19.78
C LYS A 269 8.60 23.38 -19.23
N ILE A 270 8.82 22.70 -18.12
CA ILE A 270 7.80 21.94 -17.39
C ILE A 270 6.94 22.93 -16.60
N GLU A 271 5.67 23.08 -16.95
CA GLU A 271 4.72 23.92 -16.19
C GLU A 271 4.00 23.11 -15.09
N HIS A 272 3.72 21.84 -15.37
CA HIS A 272 3.12 20.92 -14.40
C HIS A 272 3.79 19.56 -14.48
N ALA A 273 4.09 18.97 -13.32
CA ALA A 273 4.64 17.64 -13.21
C ALA A 273 3.76 16.75 -12.34
N LYS A 274 3.54 15.50 -12.78
CA LYS A 274 3.05 14.43 -11.93
C LYS A 274 3.84 13.15 -12.10
N ILE A 275 4.08 12.51 -10.96
CA ILE A 275 4.80 11.25 -10.85
C ILE A 275 3.85 10.23 -10.23
N PHE A 276 3.51 9.20 -11.00
CA PHE A 276 2.69 8.09 -10.56
C PHE A 276 3.48 6.79 -10.52
N GLY A 277 3.01 5.82 -9.74
CA GLY A 277 3.61 4.50 -9.73
C GLY A 277 3.18 3.59 -8.59
N ASP A 278 3.70 2.37 -8.64
CA ASP A 278 3.54 1.35 -7.60
C ASP A 278 4.83 1.09 -6.79
N PHE A 279 5.78 2.03 -6.86
CA PHE A 279 7.03 2.00 -6.09
C PHE A 279 6.79 2.28 -4.59
N PHE A 280 7.82 1.97 -3.80
CA PHE A 280 7.86 2.25 -2.37
C PHE A 280 8.93 3.29 -2.07
N GLY A 281 8.51 4.39 -1.43
CA GLY A 281 9.38 5.44 -0.92
C GLY A 281 8.84 6.00 0.39
N VAL A 282 9.72 6.66 1.15
CA VAL A 282 9.38 7.39 2.37
C VAL A 282 8.87 8.79 2.01
N GLY A 283 9.54 9.44 1.05
CA GLY A 283 9.28 10.82 0.67
C GLY A 283 7.96 11.02 -0.06
N ASP A 284 7.48 12.27 -0.04
CA ASP A 284 6.35 12.66 -0.87
C ASP A 284 6.83 13.11 -2.24
N VAL A 285 6.43 12.40 -3.30
CA VAL A 285 6.87 12.72 -4.66
C VAL A 285 6.44 14.10 -5.13
N THR A 286 5.49 14.74 -4.43
CA THR A 286 5.16 16.15 -4.65
C THR A 286 6.36 17.08 -4.48
N ASP A 287 7.35 16.73 -3.65
CA ASP A 287 8.58 17.50 -3.49
C ASP A 287 9.35 17.57 -4.81
N LEU A 288 9.47 16.43 -5.49
CA LEU A 288 10.13 16.30 -6.78
C LEU A 288 9.30 16.94 -7.90
N GLU A 289 7.98 16.75 -7.88
CA GLU A 289 7.07 17.40 -8.82
C GLU A 289 7.24 18.93 -8.78
N ASN A 290 7.31 19.50 -7.59
CA ASN A 290 7.50 20.94 -7.40
C ASN A 290 8.90 21.40 -7.85
N ALA A 291 9.95 20.61 -7.60
CA ALA A 291 11.31 20.91 -8.03
C ALA A 291 11.45 20.98 -9.57
N LEU A 292 10.66 20.17 -10.29
CA LEU A 292 10.68 20.12 -11.75
C LEU A 292 9.94 21.29 -12.40
N VAL A 293 9.02 21.97 -11.69
CA VAL A 293 8.26 23.09 -12.26
C VAL A 293 9.18 24.27 -12.58
N GLY A 294 9.13 24.73 -13.83
CA GLY A 294 9.96 25.81 -14.37
C GLY A 294 11.29 25.35 -14.98
N CYS A 295 11.68 24.09 -14.76
CA CYS A 295 12.88 23.47 -15.31
C CYS A 295 12.75 23.28 -16.84
N LEU A 296 13.88 23.36 -17.56
CA LEU A 296 13.95 22.98 -18.96
C LEU A 296 13.76 21.45 -19.09
N HIS A 297 12.99 21.03 -20.07
CA HIS A 297 12.69 19.61 -20.28
C HIS A 297 13.79 18.93 -21.09
N ASP A 298 14.95 18.75 -20.47
CA ASP A 298 16.08 17.97 -20.95
C ASP A 298 16.80 17.26 -19.79
N PHE A 299 17.71 16.34 -20.10
CA PHE A 299 18.39 15.51 -19.11
C PHE A 299 19.22 16.35 -18.12
N GLU A 300 20.02 17.29 -18.63
CA GLU A 300 20.98 18.05 -17.83
C GLU A 300 20.27 18.92 -16.78
N HIS A 301 19.22 19.64 -17.19
CA HIS A 301 18.50 20.52 -16.26
C HIS A 301 17.60 19.75 -15.30
N ILE A 302 17.04 18.61 -15.71
CA ILE A 302 16.30 17.73 -14.77
C ILE A 302 17.28 17.16 -13.74
N GLU A 303 18.47 16.73 -14.16
CA GLU A 303 19.49 16.23 -13.24
C GLU A 303 19.91 17.31 -12.23
N GLU A 304 20.12 18.54 -12.69
CA GLU A 304 20.44 19.70 -11.85
C GLU A 304 19.29 20.02 -10.88
N ALA A 305 18.05 20.10 -11.36
CA ALA A 305 16.88 20.40 -10.53
C ALA A 305 16.66 19.35 -9.42
N LEU A 306 17.07 18.10 -9.66
CA LEU A 306 16.94 17.00 -8.71
C LEU A 306 18.25 16.70 -7.96
N ALA A 307 19.30 17.52 -8.09
CA ALA A 307 20.63 17.25 -7.54
C ALA A 307 20.63 17.09 -6.00
N GLU A 308 19.90 17.97 -5.30
CA GLU A 308 19.82 17.99 -3.83
C GLU A 308 18.86 16.93 -3.26
N TYR A 309 18.12 16.22 -4.11
CA TYR A 309 17.14 15.23 -3.69
C TYR A 309 17.75 13.84 -3.69
N ASP A 310 17.63 13.15 -2.56
CA ASP A 310 17.93 11.73 -2.46
C ASP A 310 16.79 10.91 -3.11
N LEU A 311 16.96 10.51 -4.38
CA LEU A 311 15.91 9.75 -5.08
C LEU A 311 15.63 8.38 -4.44
N TYR A 312 16.56 7.81 -3.67
CA TYR A 312 16.31 6.59 -2.92
C TYR A 312 15.20 6.81 -1.88
N HIS A 313 15.16 8.00 -1.27
CA HIS A 313 14.10 8.39 -0.33
C HIS A 313 12.70 8.33 -0.95
N TYR A 314 12.56 8.61 -2.25
CA TYR A 314 11.28 8.72 -2.95
C TYR A 314 10.89 7.47 -3.75
N PHE A 315 11.87 6.76 -4.31
CA PHE A 315 11.64 5.63 -5.23
C PHE A 315 12.20 4.29 -4.72
N GLY A 316 12.99 4.30 -3.63
CA GLY A 316 13.74 3.15 -3.16
C GLY A 316 14.88 2.77 -4.12
N ASP A 317 15.16 1.48 -4.26
CA ASP A 317 16.23 0.91 -5.09
C ASP A 317 16.02 1.07 -6.63
N ILE A 318 15.37 2.13 -7.12
CA ILE A 318 15.30 2.43 -8.55
C ILE A 318 16.51 3.33 -8.90
N ASP A 319 17.22 3.00 -9.99
CA ASP A 319 18.41 3.73 -10.39
C ASP A 319 18.12 5.20 -10.72
N ARG A 320 18.97 6.10 -10.19
CA ARG A 320 18.82 7.55 -10.36
C ARG A 320 18.90 7.96 -11.83
N HIS A 321 19.89 7.43 -12.56
CA HIS A 321 20.11 7.81 -13.94
C HIS A 321 18.97 7.29 -14.84
N GLU A 322 18.48 6.08 -14.58
CA GLU A 322 17.29 5.56 -15.27
C GLU A 322 16.03 6.42 -15.00
N LEU A 323 15.82 6.88 -13.76
CA LEU A 323 14.70 7.79 -13.43
C LEU A 323 14.80 9.13 -14.17
N ILE A 324 15.96 9.78 -14.18
CA ILE A 324 16.16 11.05 -14.87
C ILE A 324 15.98 10.87 -16.39
N ARG A 325 16.44 9.74 -16.94
CA ARG A 325 16.23 9.38 -18.35
C ARG A 325 14.75 9.15 -18.68
N LEU A 326 13.98 8.58 -17.76
CA LEU A 326 12.53 8.46 -17.91
C LEU A 326 11.85 9.84 -17.95
N MET A 327 12.34 10.80 -17.15
CA MET A 327 11.78 12.15 -17.06
C MET A 327 12.15 13.05 -18.26
N SER A 328 13.27 12.81 -18.94
CA SER A 328 13.79 13.64 -20.07
C SER A 328 13.33 13.17 -21.46
#